data_AF-A0A0F9A9E2-F1
#
_entry.id   AF-A0A0F9A9E2-F1
#
_cell.length_a   1.000
_cell.length_b   1.000
_cell.length_c   1.000
_cell.angle_alpha   90.00
_cell.angle_beta   90.00
_cell.angle_gamma   90.00
#
_symmetry.space_group_name_H-M   'P 1'
#
loop_
_entity.id
_entity.type
_entity.pdbx_description
1 polymer ?
#
loop_
_entity_poly.entity_id
_entity_poly.type
_entity_poly.pdbx_seq_one_letter_code
_entity_poly.pdbx_strand_id
1 'polypeptide(L)'
;MKLLTIGNPKIEKGKKFGFLTSILHLAPHTLSGWNVCPMASKGCAMSCLNTAGRGGMIKLGETTNYIQQARITRTRMFFEEREKFMAQLVDEIRSAISLAEKNDLTPVFRLNGTSDLRWEIFGVTVDGVDYPNIMAVFPNIQFYDYTAIPNRRIAHIPNYHLTFSRKETHTEQDVYDVLANGMNVAVVFGKDAPKIRLFKSLAQKLAERSKRDAARERNADKPKKSYQPRKIDLSWVPENYAGFPTHHGDNSDLRFMDPKGVVVALVAKGAAKYDTSGFVVFVKTISEVKKTISDFMKELV
;
A
#
# COMPACT_ATOMS: atom_id res chain seq x y z
N MET A 1 -21.05 -9.77 -0.06
CA MET A 1 -19.63 -9.95 0.36
C MET A 1 -19.05 -8.58 0.66
N LYS A 2 -18.54 -8.28 1.88
CA LYS A 2 -18.02 -6.93 2.19
C LYS A 2 -16.92 -6.45 1.23
N LEU A 3 -17.02 -5.21 0.75
CA LEU A 3 -16.06 -4.54 -0.12
C LEU A 3 -14.95 -3.86 0.71
N LEU A 4 -15.33 -3.05 1.69
CA LEU A 4 -14.45 -2.25 2.53
C LEU A 4 -13.93 -3.06 3.72
N THR A 5 -12.65 -2.85 4.02
CA THR A 5 -12.00 -3.44 5.18
C THR A 5 -11.78 -2.37 6.25
N ILE A 6 -12.34 -2.60 7.44
CA ILE A 6 -12.27 -1.72 8.62
C ILE A 6 -11.35 -2.26 9.74
N GLY A 7 -10.79 -3.48 9.60
CA GLY A 7 -10.02 -4.19 10.64
C GLY A 7 -8.64 -4.69 10.21
N ASN A 8 -7.68 -3.78 9.99
CA ASN A 8 -6.29 -4.09 9.64
C ASN A 8 -5.35 -3.32 10.60
N PRO A 9 -4.20 -3.86 11.03
CA PRO A 9 -3.20 -3.10 11.80
C PRO A 9 -2.83 -1.72 11.24
N LYS A 10 -2.99 -1.49 9.93
CA LYS A 10 -2.84 -0.15 9.32
C LYS A 10 -3.92 0.85 9.77
N ILE A 11 -5.14 0.38 10.02
CA ILE A 11 -6.30 1.17 10.44
C ILE A 11 -6.17 1.57 11.91
N GLU A 12 -5.63 0.68 12.75
CA GLU A 12 -5.32 0.98 14.15
C GLU A 12 -4.31 2.13 14.31
N LYS A 13 -3.47 2.39 13.31
CA LYS A 13 -2.61 3.57 13.29
C LYS A 13 -3.40 4.85 13.04
N GLY A 14 -4.38 4.83 12.12
CA GLY A 14 -5.23 5.99 11.82
C GLY A 14 -6.07 6.44 13.00
N LYS A 15 -6.56 5.49 13.82
CA LYS A 15 -7.31 5.79 15.05
C LYS A 15 -6.53 6.68 16.02
N LYS A 16 -5.19 6.53 16.10
CA LYS A 16 -4.34 7.40 16.94
C LYS A 16 -4.35 8.86 16.50
N PHE A 17 -4.73 9.13 15.27
CA PHE A 17 -4.87 10.47 14.69
C PHE A 17 -6.33 10.92 14.61
N GLY A 18 -7.28 10.17 15.21
CA GLY A 18 -8.71 10.50 15.17
C GLY A 18 -9.44 10.03 13.92
N PHE A 19 -8.86 9.12 13.12
CA PHE A 19 -9.47 8.68 11.85
C PHE A 19 -9.89 7.20 11.84
N LEU A 20 -11.05 6.91 11.25
CA LEU A 20 -11.47 5.56 10.87
C LEU A 20 -11.22 5.36 9.37
N THR A 21 -10.09 4.73 9.05
CA THR A 21 -9.75 4.40 7.66
C THR A 21 -10.46 3.14 7.19
N SER A 22 -11.18 3.24 6.06
CA SER A 22 -11.77 2.11 5.34
C SER A 22 -11.07 1.90 4.00
N ILE A 23 -10.58 0.68 3.75
CA ILE A 23 -9.78 0.39 2.54
C ILE A 23 -10.46 -0.67 1.67
N LEU A 24 -10.65 -0.34 0.39
CA LEU A 24 -11.01 -1.31 -0.64
C LEU A 24 -9.74 -1.98 -1.18
N HIS A 25 -9.71 -3.31 -1.13
CA HIS A 25 -8.66 -4.09 -1.75
C HIS A 25 -9.25 -4.93 -2.88
N LEU A 26 -8.77 -4.69 -4.10
CA LEU A 26 -9.00 -5.47 -5.30
C LEU A 26 -7.82 -6.41 -5.57
N ALA A 27 -8.01 -7.40 -6.43
CA ALA A 27 -6.95 -8.28 -6.90
C ALA A 27 -6.05 -7.46 -7.85
N PRO A 28 -4.76 -7.27 -7.55
CA PRO A 28 -3.88 -6.38 -8.29
C PRO A 28 -3.55 -6.90 -9.69
N HIS A 29 -3.02 -6.02 -10.54
CA HIS A 29 -2.61 -6.35 -11.91
C HIS A 29 -3.77 -7.09 -12.60
N THR A 30 -3.52 -8.25 -13.17
CA THR A 30 -4.46 -9.11 -13.89
C THR A 30 -4.83 -10.36 -13.09
N LEU A 31 -4.61 -10.36 -11.76
CA LEU A 31 -4.79 -11.55 -10.93
C LEU A 31 -6.23 -12.09 -10.95
N SER A 32 -7.23 -11.24 -11.18
CA SER A 32 -8.64 -11.62 -11.35
C SER A 32 -9.04 -11.96 -12.80
N GLY A 33 -8.13 -11.77 -13.76
CA GLY A 33 -8.43 -11.71 -15.20
C GLY A 33 -8.62 -10.28 -15.73
N TRP A 34 -8.82 -9.29 -14.86
CA TRP A 34 -9.00 -7.88 -15.24
C TRP A 34 -7.84 -7.01 -14.74
N ASN A 35 -7.38 -6.05 -15.54
CA ASN A 35 -6.32 -5.13 -15.12
C ASN A 35 -6.86 -3.97 -14.26
N VAL A 36 -6.43 -3.88 -13.00
CA VAL A 36 -6.76 -2.76 -12.08
C VAL A 36 -5.60 -1.81 -11.82
N CYS A 37 -4.43 -2.05 -12.42
CA CYS A 37 -3.23 -1.22 -12.25
C CYS A 37 -2.60 -0.95 -13.64
N PRO A 38 -3.09 0.05 -14.39
CA PRO A 38 -2.65 0.28 -15.78
C PRO A 38 -1.15 0.62 -15.88
N MET A 39 -0.57 1.25 -14.87
CA MET A 39 0.85 1.61 -14.78
C MET A 39 1.66 0.62 -13.92
N ALA A 40 1.21 -0.63 -13.78
CA ALA A 40 1.97 -1.65 -13.06
C ALA A 40 3.23 -2.03 -13.85
N SER A 41 4.38 -1.54 -13.39
CA SER A 41 5.70 -1.99 -13.83
C SER A 41 6.01 -3.41 -13.35
N LYS A 42 7.02 -4.07 -13.96
CA LYS A 42 7.43 -5.44 -13.59
C LYS A 42 7.81 -5.52 -12.10
N GLY A 43 8.64 -4.58 -11.63
CA GLY A 43 9.05 -4.43 -10.24
C GLY A 43 7.88 -4.20 -9.30
N CYS A 44 6.95 -3.33 -9.67
CA CYS A 44 5.75 -3.07 -8.89
C CYS A 44 4.84 -4.30 -8.78
N ALA A 45 4.63 -5.02 -9.87
CA ALA A 45 3.84 -6.24 -9.89
C ALA A 45 4.48 -7.33 -8.99
N MET A 46 5.79 -7.53 -9.11
CA MET A 46 6.55 -8.48 -8.27
C MET A 46 6.55 -8.08 -6.79
N SER A 47 6.68 -6.78 -6.50
CA SER A 47 6.79 -6.22 -5.15
C SER A 47 5.43 -5.90 -4.51
N CYS A 48 4.32 -6.24 -5.17
CA CYS A 48 2.98 -5.84 -4.77
C CYS A 48 2.65 -6.23 -3.32
N LEU A 49 2.07 -5.29 -2.57
CA LEU A 49 1.64 -5.51 -1.18
C LEU A 49 0.45 -6.46 -1.02
N ASN A 50 -0.14 -6.95 -2.12
CA ASN A 50 -1.24 -7.91 -2.09
C ASN A 50 -0.89 -9.16 -1.25
N THR A 51 0.31 -9.71 -1.38
CA THR A 51 0.73 -10.88 -0.60
C THR A 51 1.38 -10.50 0.74
N ALA A 52 1.40 -9.21 1.13
CA ALA A 52 1.92 -8.80 2.43
C ALA A 52 0.92 -9.11 3.56
N GLY A 53 1.45 -9.44 4.74
CA GLY A 53 0.63 -9.70 5.92
C GLY A 53 -0.27 -10.93 5.75
N ARG A 54 -1.53 -10.81 6.17
CA ARG A 54 -2.50 -11.92 6.11
C ARG A 54 -2.82 -12.36 4.67
N GLY A 55 -2.72 -11.47 3.69
CA GLY A 55 -2.98 -11.81 2.28
C GLY A 55 -2.03 -12.87 1.71
N GLY A 56 -0.79 -12.94 2.21
CA GLY A 56 0.17 -13.98 1.84
C GLY A 56 0.20 -15.21 2.74
N MET A 57 -0.68 -15.31 3.74
CA MET A 57 -0.76 -16.48 4.61
C MET A 57 -1.56 -17.57 3.90
N ILE A 58 -0.85 -18.46 3.21
CA ILE A 58 -1.41 -19.64 2.54
C ILE A 58 -1.06 -20.85 3.41
N LYS A 59 -2.05 -21.69 3.74
CA LYS A 59 -1.78 -22.89 4.54
C LYS A 59 -1.01 -23.89 3.70
N LEU A 60 -0.25 -24.76 4.36
CA LEU A 60 0.48 -25.82 3.66
C LEU A 60 -0.50 -26.73 2.90
N GLY A 61 -0.24 -26.96 1.61
CA GLY A 61 -1.11 -27.73 0.72
C GLY A 61 -2.20 -26.90 0.04
N GLU A 62 -2.40 -25.64 0.43
CA GLU A 62 -3.29 -24.71 -0.26
C GLU A 62 -2.50 -23.86 -1.27
N THR A 63 -3.17 -23.37 -2.30
CA THR A 63 -2.61 -22.45 -3.31
C THR A 63 -3.10 -21.01 -3.13
N THR A 64 -4.07 -20.79 -2.23
CA THR A 64 -4.77 -19.51 -2.03
C THR A 64 -5.29 -19.39 -0.59
N ASN A 65 -5.95 -18.27 -0.27
CA ASN A 65 -6.66 -18.09 0.98
C ASN A 65 -7.92 -17.25 0.77
N TYR A 66 -8.75 -17.15 1.80
CA TYR A 66 -10.02 -16.41 1.75
C TYR A 66 -9.84 -14.92 1.38
N ILE A 67 -8.73 -14.28 1.75
CA ILE A 67 -8.46 -12.87 1.46
C ILE A 67 -8.19 -12.70 -0.04
N GLN A 68 -7.37 -13.58 -0.62
CA GLN A 68 -7.09 -13.56 -2.05
C GLN A 68 -8.36 -13.82 -2.86
N GLN A 69 -9.17 -14.80 -2.44
CA GLN A 69 -10.46 -15.07 -3.08
C GLN A 69 -11.41 -13.86 -3.00
N ALA A 70 -11.57 -13.25 -1.83
CA ALA A 70 -12.40 -12.06 -1.68
C ALA A 70 -11.95 -10.90 -2.59
N ARG A 71 -10.64 -10.67 -2.73
CA ARG A 71 -10.10 -9.66 -3.65
C ARG A 71 -10.44 -9.96 -5.11
N ILE A 72 -10.32 -11.23 -5.53
CA ILE A 72 -10.68 -11.66 -6.88
C ILE A 72 -12.17 -11.44 -7.12
N THR A 73 -13.04 -11.92 -6.22
CA THR A 73 -14.50 -11.78 -6.33
C THR A 73 -14.91 -10.30 -6.39
N ARG A 74 -14.35 -9.42 -5.55
CA ARG A 74 -14.64 -7.97 -5.61
C ARG A 74 -14.26 -7.37 -6.94
N THR A 75 -13.11 -7.76 -7.47
CA THR A 75 -12.61 -7.23 -8.75
C THR A 75 -13.51 -7.66 -9.88
N ARG A 76 -13.88 -8.94 -9.92
CA ARG A 76 -14.83 -9.47 -10.90
C ARG A 76 -16.17 -8.75 -10.81
N MET A 77 -16.73 -8.61 -9.60
CA MET A 77 -17.97 -7.87 -9.40
C MET A 77 -17.88 -6.42 -9.90
N PHE A 78 -16.74 -5.73 -9.71
CA PHE A 78 -16.56 -4.37 -10.25
C PHE A 78 -16.65 -4.31 -11.78
N PHE A 79 -16.08 -5.29 -12.50
CA PHE A 79 -16.09 -5.31 -13.97
C PHE A 79 -17.34 -5.95 -14.57
N GLU A 80 -17.87 -7.01 -13.94
CA GLU A 80 -18.96 -7.85 -14.43
C GLU A 80 -20.34 -7.35 -13.94
N GLU A 81 -20.40 -6.69 -12.77
CA GLU A 81 -21.64 -6.25 -12.10
C GLU A 81 -21.47 -4.86 -11.46
N ARG A 82 -20.96 -3.90 -12.23
CA ARG A 82 -20.55 -2.55 -11.75
C ARG A 82 -21.63 -1.82 -10.94
N GLU A 83 -22.88 -1.83 -11.39
CA GLU A 83 -23.98 -1.15 -10.68
C GLU A 83 -24.18 -1.73 -9.28
N LYS A 84 -24.23 -3.06 -9.15
CA LYS A 84 -24.33 -3.74 -7.86
C LYS A 84 -23.12 -3.46 -6.99
N PHE A 85 -21.92 -3.42 -7.58
CA PHE A 85 -20.70 -3.10 -6.85
C PHE A 85 -20.75 -1.68 -6.27
N MET A 86 -21.14 -0.71 -7.09
CA MET A 86 -21.20 0.70 -6.70
C MET A 86 -22.31 0.95 -5.66
N ALA A 87 -23.49 0.34 -5.83
CA ALA A 87 -24.56 0.40 -4.83
C ALA A 87 -24.09 -0.15 -3.48
N GLN A 88 -23.45 -1.32 -3.49
CA GLN A 88 -22.92 -1.91 -2.25
C GLN A 88 -21.78 -1.06 -1.64
N LEU A 89 -20.94 -0.42 -2.47
CA LEU A 89 -19.91 0.49 -1.99
C LEU A 89 -20.51 1.71 -1.27
N VAL A 90 -21.59 2.28 -1.80
CA VAL A 90 -22.33 3.39 -1.18
C VAL A 90 -22.86 2.98 0.21
N ASP A 91 -23.51 1.81 0.31
CA ASP A 91 -24.04 1.30 1.58
C ASP A 91 -22.95 1.05 2.62
N GLU A 92 -21.80 0.53 2.20
CA GLU A 92 -20.66 0.29 3.07
C GLU A 92 -19.97 1.60 3.50
N ILE A 93 -19.92 2.61 2.65
CA ILE A 93 -19.44 3.96 3.01
C ILE A 93 -20.37 4.57 4.06
N ARG A 94 -21.70 4.56 3.84
CA ARG A 94 -22.70 5.03 4.82
C ARG A 94 -22.53 4.33 6.17
N SER A 95 -22.40 3.00 6.15
CA SER A 95 -22.17 2.19 7.36
C SER A 95 -20.86 2.55 8.07
N ALA A 96 -19.79 2.82 7.33
CA ALA A 96 -18.50 3.21 7.90
C ALA A 96 -18.52 4.63 8.48
N ILE A 97 -19.28 5.55 7.88
CA ILE A 97 -19.54 6.90 8.44
C ILE A 97 -20.25 6.79 9.79
N SER A 98 -21.38 6.07 9.86
CA SER A 98 -22.10 5.87 11.13
C SER A 98 -21.23 5.19 12.18
N LEU A 99 -20.34 4.28 11.77
CA LEU A 99 -19.42 3.63 12.70
C LEU A 99 -18.36 4.60 13.23
N ALA A 100 -17.83 5.48 12.38
CA ALA A 100 -16.84 6.48 12.78
C ALA A 100 -17.44 7.48 13.77
N GLU A 101 -18.65 7.99 13.49
CA GLU A 101 -19.40 8.88 14.37
C GLU A 101 -19.63 8.26 15.75
N LYS A 102 -20.05 6.98 15.80
CA LYS A 102 -20.26 6.24 17.07
C LYS A 102 -18.98 6.06 17.91
N ASN A 103 -17.81 6.24 17.31
CA ASN A 103 -16.53 6.05 17.97
C ASN A 103 -15.73 7.37 18.09
N ASP A 104 -16.36 8.52 17.83
CA ASP A 104 -15.71 9.83 17.83
C ASP A 104 -14.49 9.91 16.90
N LEU A 105 -14.61 9.29 15.71
CA LEU A 105 -13.58 9.27 14.68
C LEU A 105 -14.09 9.94 13.39
N THR A 106 -13.16 10.52 12.62
CA THR A 106 -13.43 11.00 11.26
C THR A 106 -13.29 9.87 10.24
N PRO A 107 -14.34 9.55 9.45
CA PRO A 107 -14.26 8.50 8.43
C PRO A 107 -13.45 8.95 7.21
N VAL A 108 -12.54 8.10 6.74
CA VAL A 108 -11.74 8.35 5.53
C VAL A 108 -11.59 7.09 4.69
N PHE A 109 -11.52 7.25 3.37
CA PHE A 109 -11.62 6.12 2.44
C PHE A 109 -10.45 6.05 1.46
N ARG A 110 -9.88 4.86 1.36
CA ARG A 110 -8.86 4.52 0.36
C ARG A 110 -9.41 3.44 -0.55
N LEU A 111 -9.81 3.82 -1.76
CA LEU A 111 -10.46 2.91 -2.69
C LEU A 111 -9.45 2.10 -3.53
N ASN A 112 -8.21 2.59 -3.60
CA ASN A 112 -7.05 1.94 -4.21
C ASN A 112 -6.09 1.37 -3.16
N GLY A 113 -6.51 0.28 -2.50
CA GLY A 113 -5.65 -0.48 -1.58
C GLY A 113 -4.55 -1.27 -2.30
N THR A 114 -4.92 -1.99 -3.36
CA THR A 114 -4.04 -2.81 -4.22
C THR A 114 -4.38 -2.67 -5.70
N SER A 115 -4.94 -1.52 -6.07
CA SER A 115 -5.32 -1.11 -7.42
C SER A 115 -4.82 0.32 -7.70
N ASP A 116 -5.04 0.81 -8.91
CA ASP A 116 -4.88 2.19 -9.33
C ASP A 116 -5.99 2.53 -10.35
N LEU A 117 -7.23 2.37 -9.89
CA LEU A 117 -8.41 2.70 -10.66
C LEU A 117 -8.71 4.20 -10.55
N ARG A 118 -9.21 4.77 -11.65
CA ARG A 118 -9.61 6.18 -11.74
C ARG A 118 -11.03 6.38 -11.21
N TRP A 119 -11.20 6.32 -9.89
CA TRP A 119 -12.52 6.42 -9.23
C TRP A 119 -13.31 7.68 -9.62
N GLU A 120 -12.62 8.74 -10.03
CA GLU A 120 -13.20 10.01 -10.48
C GLU A 120 -14.04 9.90 -11.77
N ILE A 121 -13.95 8.81 -12.53
CA ILE A 121 -14.69 8.64 -13.80
C ILE A 121 -15.84 7.64 -13.73
N PHE A 122 -16.04 6.96 -12.59
CA PHE A 122 -17.08 5.95 -12.45
C PHE A 122 -18.33 6.56 -11.81
N GLY A 123 -19.30 6.93 -12.65
CA GLY A 123 -20.60 7.42 -12.22
C GLY A 123 -21.39 6.39 -11.40
N VAL A 124 -22.30 6.89 -10.57
CA VAL A 124 -23.16 6.08 -9.71
C VAL A 124 -24.49 6.79 -9.48
N THR A 125 -25.58 6.03 -9.56
CA THR A 125 -26.92 6.49 -9.19
C THR A 125 -27.20 6.14 -7.73
N VAL A 126 -27.58 7.13 -6.93
CA VAL A 126 -27.92 6.96 -5.52
C VAL A 126 -29.24 7.65 -5.25
N ASP A 127 -30.21 6.91 -4.73
CA ASP A 127 -31.57 7.40 -4.40
C ASP A 127 -32.24 8.13 -5.58
N GLY A 128 -32.03 7.62 -6.81
CA GLY A 128 -32.59 8.17 -8.05
C GLY A 128 -31.83 9.39 -8.62
N VAL A 129 -30.72 9.78 -8.01
CA VAL A 129 -29.87 10.90 -8.47
C VAL A 129 -28.57 10.37 -9.04
N ASP A 130 -28.19 10.83 -10.24
CA ASP A 130 -26.94 10.48 -10.89
C ASP A 130 -25.79 11.38 -10.42
N TYR A 131 -24.71 10.74 -9.99
CA TYR A 131 -23.47 11.41 -9.59
C TYR A 131 -22.34 11.03 -10.53
N PRO A 132 -21.42 11.96 -10.87
CA PRO A 132 -20.30 11.69 -11.75
C PRO A 132 -19.30 10.69 -11.16
N ASN A 133 -19.24 10.59 -9.83
CA ASN A 133 -18.40 9.64 -9.10
C ASN A 133 -18.80 9.54 -7.62
N ILE A 134 -18.20 8.58 -6.93
CA ILE A 134 -18.44 8.33 -5.50
C ILE A 134 -18.04 9.52 -4.60
N MET A 135 -17.08 10.34 -5.03
CA MET A 135 -16.66 11.53 -4.26
C MET A 135 -17.75 12.61 -4.26
N ALA A 136 -18.51 12.73 -5.34
CA ALA A 136 -19.65 13.65 -5.44
C ALA A 136 -20.86 13.19 -4.62
N VAL A 137 -21.02 11.88 -4.38
CA VAL A 137 -22.03 11.34 -3.45
C VAL A 137 -21.74 11.76 -2.01
N PHE A 138 -20.46 11.84 -1.64
CA PHE A 138 -20.00 12.10 -0.27
C PHE A 138 -19.06 13.32 -0.21
N PRO A 139 -19.53 14.54 -0.51
CA PRO A 139 -18.67 15.72 -0.72
C PRO A 139 -17.88 16.14 0.53
N ASN A 140 -18.37 15.80 1.73
CA ASN A 140 -17.73 16.14 3.01
C ASN A 140 -16.77 15.06 3.52
N ILE A 141 -16.56 14.00 2.75
CA ILE A 141 -15.76 12.84 3.16
C ILE A 141 -14.43 12.83 2.42
N GLN A 142 -13.32 12.71 3.15
CA GLN A 142 -11.99 12.62 2.56
C GLN A 142 -11.74 11.23 1.95
N PHE A 143 -11.55 11.23 0.64
CA PHE A 143 -10.99 10.12 -0.12
C PHE A 143 -9.51 10.36 -0.37
N TYR A 144 -8.70 9.31 -0.36
CA TYR A 144 -7.30 9.43 -0.72
C TYR A 144 -6.75 8.13 -1.30
N ASP A 145 -5.88 8.22 -2.29
CA ASP A 145 -5.33 7.07 -2.98
C ASP A 145 -3.88 7.29 -3.45
N TYR A 146 -3.25 6.20 -3.86
CA TYR A 146 -1.99 6.25 -4.59
C TYR A 146 -2.27 6.10 -6.07
N THR A 147 -1.46 6.75 -6.91
CA THR A 147 -1.51 6.55 -8.36
C THR A 147 -0.12 6.50 -8.96
N ALA A 148 0.09 5.69 -9.97
CA ALA A 148 1.30 5.69 -10.78
C ALA A 148 1.06 6.37 -12.14
N ILE A 149 -0.11 6.97 -12.33
CA ILE A 149 -0.50 7.66 -13.56
C ILE A 149 -0.15 9.15 -13.40
N PRO A 150 0.84 9.69 -14.13
CA PRO A 150 1.36 11.05 -13.91
C PRO A 150 0.34 12.15 -14.22
N ASN A 151 -0.59 11.90 -15.16
CA ASN A 151 -1.51 12.93 -15.67
C ASN A 151 -2.93 12.87 -15.07
N ARG A 152 -3.09 12.42 -13.82
CA ARG A 152 -4.40 12.42 -13.16
C ARG A 152 -4.78 13.83 -12.68
N ARG A 153 -5.78 14.42 -13.35
CA ARG A 153 -6.32 15.74 -13.04
C ARG A 153 -7.49 15.64 -12.08
N ILE A 154 -7.22 15.81 -10.78
CA ILE A 154 -8.24 15.73 -9.71
C ILE A 154 -8.43 17.04 -8.94
N ALA A 155 -7.80 18.13 -9.37
CA ALA A 155 -7.86 19.43 -8.68
C ALA A 155 -9.30 19.97 -8.51
N HIS A 156 -10.23 19.56 -9.37
CA HIS A 156 -11.65 19.92 -9.30
C HIS A 156 -12.45 19.07 -8.31
N ILE A 157 -11.85 18.07 -7.66
CA ILE A 157 -12.49 17.17 -6.69
C ILE A 157 -11.87 17.45 -5.30
N PRO A 158 -12.43 18.40 -4.52
CA PRO A 158 -11.77 18.97 -3.35
C PRO A 158 -11.54 17.95 -2.22
N ASN A 159 -12.37 16.91 -2.15
CA ASN A 159 -12.32 15.87 -1.14
C ASN A 159 -11.54 14.61 -1.59
N TYR A 160 -10.77 14.69 -2.68
CA TYR A 160 -9.93 13.58 -3.16
C TYR A 160 -8.45 13.95 -3.18
N HIS A 161 -7.63 13.19 -2.47
CA HIS A 161 -6.17 13.36 -2.45
C HIS A 161 -5.48 12.23 -3.20
N LEU A 162 -4.53 12.55 -4.09
CA LEU A 162 -3.67 11.55 -4.72
C LEU A 162 -2.22 11.76 -4.30
N THR A 163 -1.55 10.64 -3.98
CA THR A 163 -0.10 10.58 -3.84
C THR A 163 0.47 9.78 -5.01
N PHE A 164 1.39 10.37 -5.75
CA PHE A 164 2.04 9.66 -6.84
C PHE A 164 2.95 8.56 -6.30
N SER A 165 2.89 7.36 -6.85
CA SER A 165 3.70 6.22 -6.45
C SER A 165 4.77 5.99 -7.50
N ARG A 166 6.00 6.42 -7.19
CA ARG A 166 7.15 6.25 -8.08
C ARG A 166 7.36 4.75 -8.40
N LYS A 167 7.71 4.48 -9.65
CA LYS A 167 8.03 3.15 -10.19
C LYS A 167 9.39 3.19 -10.85
N GLU A 168 10.01 2.04 -11.04
CA GLU A 168 11.29 1.93 -11.75
C GLU A 168 11.25 2.43 -13.19
N THR A 169 10.06 2.46 -13.80
CA THR A 169 9.83 2.96 -15.16
C THR A 169 9.68 4.49 -15.22
N HIS A 170 9.57 5.16 -14.07
CA HIS A 170 9.52 6.63 -14.01
C HIS A 170 10.94 7.19 -13.89
N THR A 171 11.21 8.21 -14.70
CA THR A 171 12.43 9.01 -14.69
C THR A 171 12.46 9.94 -13.48
N GLU A 172 13.61 10.56 -13.22
CA GLU A 172 13.70 11.64 -12.22
C GLU A 172 12.89 12.87 -12.63
N GLN A 173 12.80 13.14 -13.95
CA GLN A 173 11.97 14.23 -14.47
C GLN A 173 10.49 14.01 -14.17
N ASP A 174 9.97 12.79 -14.31
CA ASP A 174 8.58 12.48 -13.95
C ASP A 174 8.30 12.77 -12.46
N VAL A 175 9.26 12.45 -11.59
CA VAL A 175 9.16 12.73 -10.15
C VAL A 175 9.19 14.24 -9.89
N TYR A 176 10.11 14.95 -10.55
CA TYR A 176 10.22 16.40 -10.47
C TYR A 176 8.93 17.08 -10.92
N ASP A 177 8.38 16.70 -12.08
CA ASP A 177 7.18 17.32 -12.65
C ASP A 177 5.97 17.13 -11.75
N VAL A 178 5.81 15.95 -11.14
CA VAL A 178 4.73 15.69 -10.18
C VAL A 178 4.86 16.56 -8.93
N LEU A 179 6.08 16.68 -8.39
CA LEU A 179 6.36 17.51 -7.20
C LEU A 179 6.19 19.00 -7.50
N ALA A 180 6.66 19.45 -8.67
CA ALA A 180 6.51 20.83 -9.15
C ALA A 180 5.03 21.21 -9.35
N ASN A 181 4.19 20.24 -9.72
CA ASN A 181 2.74 20.40 -9.79
C ASN A 181 2.02 20.25 -8.42
N GLY A 182 2.78 20.16 -7.32
CA GLY A 182 2.26 20.19 -5.95
C GLY A 182 1.72 18.86 -5.42
N MET A 183 1.93 17.74 -6.13
CA MET A 183 1.54 16.41 -5.68
C MET A 183 2.70 15.71 -4.95
N ASN A 184 2.39 15.06 -3.84
CA ASN A 184 3.40 14.27 -3.10
C ASN A 184 3.81 13.02 -3.87
N VAL A 185 5.08 12.62 -3.73
CA VAL A 185 5.62 11.42 -4.38
C VAL A 185 6.05 10.39 -3.33
N ALA A 186 5.39 9.24 -3.31
CA ALA A 186 5.79 8.10 -2.51
C ALA A 186 6.92 7.30 -3.18
N VAL A 187 8.01 7.10 -2.44
CA VAL A 187 9.19 6.32 -2.86
C VAL A 187 9.44 5.21 -1.85
N VAL A 188 9.68 3.99 -2.34
CA VAL A 188 10.00 2.84 -1.50
C VAL A 188 11.52 2.73 -1.35
N PHE A 189 12.00 2.77 -0.11
CA PHE A 189 13.40 2.69 0.25
C PHE A 189 13.75 1.33 0.89
N GLY A 190 14.94 0.85 0.58
CA GLY A 190 15.57 -0.31 1.21
C GLY A 190 16.88 0.10 1.87
N LYS A 191 17.18 -0.48 3.03
CA LYS A 191 18.48 -0.28 3.69
C LYS A 191 19.52 -1.16 3.02
N ASP A 192 20.67 -0.59 2.70
CA ASP A 192 21.86 -1.26 2.16
C ASP A 192 21.64 -1.82 0.74
N ALA A 193 21.17 -3.06 0.62
CA ALA A 193 21.05 -3.79 -0.65
C ALA A 193 19.85 -4.76 -0.66
N PRO A 194 19.43 -5.25 -1.84
CA PRO A 194 18.39 -6.28 -1.93
C PRO A 194 18.74 -7.50 -1.09
N LYS A 195 17.76 -8.02 -0.34
CA LYS A 195 17.92 -9.28 0.38
C LYS A 195 18.02 -10.43 -0.60
N ILE A 196 18.75 -11.47 -0.22
CA ILE A 196 18.83 -12.72 -0.96
C ILE A 196 17.72 -13.67 -0.47
N ARG A 197 16.97 -14.24 -1.41
CA ARG A 197 15.89 -15.18 -1.09
C ARG A 197 16.48 -16.59 -0.97
N LEU A 198 16.56 -17.10 0.25
CA LEU A 198 16.93 -18.50 0.49
C LEU A 198 15.70 -19.39 0.24
N PHE A 199 15.82 -20.33 -0.70
CA PHE A 199 14.78 -21.33 -0.95
C PHE A 199 14.94 -22.51 0.00
N LYS A 200 13.86 -22.86 0.70
CA LYS A 200 13.81 -24.05 1.54
C LYS A 200 13.05 -25.17 0.83
N SER A 201 13.58 -26.39 0.90
CA SER A 201 12.91 -27.58 0.39
C SER A 201 11.59 -27.84 1.14
N LEU A 202 10.69 -28.63 0.56
CA LEU A 202 9.45 -29.02 1.22
C LEU A 202 9.73 -29.73 2.56
N ALA A 203 10.72 -30.62 2.59
CA ALA A 203 11.16 -31.30 3.80
C ALA A 203 11.61 -30.32 4.89
N GLN A 204 12.40 -29.29 4.53
CA GLN A 204 12.82 -28.24 5.47
C GLN A 204 11.62 -27.44 6.00
N LYS A 205 10.67 -27.07 5.13
CA LYS A 205 9.45 -26.35 5.53
C LYS A 205 8.58 -27.17 6.48
N LEU A 206 8.43 -28.47 6.20
CA LEU A 206 7.70 -29.41 7.06
C LEU A 206 8.37 -29.54 8.43
N ALA A 207 9.68 -29.76 8.48
CA ALA A 207 10.42 -29.87 9.72
C ALA A 207 10.31 -28.60 10.60
N GLU A 208 10.39 -27.41 9.99
CA GLU A 208 10.20 -26.14 10.71
C GLU A 208 8.77 -25.93 11.19
N ARG A 209 7.78 -26.47 10.49
CA ARG A 209 6.39 -26.44 10.94
C ARG A 209 6.20 -27.36 12.15
N SER A 210 6.66 -28.61 12.08
CA SER A 210 6.55 -29.54 13.22
C SER A 210 7.21 -28.98 14.49
N LYS A 211 8.38 -28.34 14.37
CA LYS A 211 9.03 -27.65 15.49
C LYS A 211 8.18 -26.51 16.06
N ARG A 212 7.50 -25.73 15.21
CA ARG A 212 6.61 -24.63 15.63
C ARG A 212 5.33 -25.13 16.29
N ASP A 213 4.74 -26.19 15.75
CA ASP A 213 3.51 -26.79 16.27
C ASP A 213 3.78 -27.38 17.67
N ALA A 214 4.86 -28.14 17.85
CA ALA A 214 5.29 -28.64 19.16
C ALA A 214 5.61 -27.50 20.15
N ALA A 215 6.22 -26.41 19.70
CA ALA A 215 6.46 -25.24 20.55
C ALA A 215 5.16 -24.52 20.94
N ARG A 216 4.15 -24.54 20.07
CA ARG A 216 2.85 -23.94 20.32
C ARG A 216 2.03 -24.75 21.32
N GLU A 217 2.05 -26.08 21.20
CA GLU A 217 1.43 -26.99 22.18
C GLU A 217 2.04 -26.81 23.57
N ARG A 218 3.37 -26.77 23.68
CA ARG A 218 4.07 -26.50 24.96
C ARG A 218 3.74 -25.14 25.59
N ASN A 219 3.20 -24.21 24.82
CA ASN A 219 2.85 -22.87 25.28
C ASN A 219 1.35 -22.58 25.09
N ALA A 220 0.50 -23.61 25.00
CA ALA A 220 -0.93 -23.44 24.72
C ALA A 220 -1.63 -22.52 25.74
N ASP A 221 -1.26 -22.66 27.01
CA ASP A 221 -1.82 -21.88 28.13
C ASP A 221 -1.13 -20.53 28.33
N LYS A 222 -0.06 -20.21 27.59
CA LYS A 222 0.58 -18.90 27.73
C LYS A 222 -0.34 -17.82 27.14
N PRO A 223 -0.65 -16.76 27.91
CA PRO A 223 -1.44 -15.66 27.40
C PRO A 223 -0.75 -15.04 26.18
N LYS A 224 -1.52 -14.82 25.11
CA LYS A 224 -1.00 -14.15 23.91
C LYS A 224 -0.57 -12.74 24.28
N LYS A 225 0.72 -12.42 24.06
CA LYS A 225 1.22 -11.05 24.20
C LYS A 225 0.40 -10.12 23.30
N SER A 226 0.06 -8.94 23.81
CA SER A 226 -0.55 -7.89 23.02
C SER A 226 0.35 -7.53 21.83
N TYR A 227 -0.26 -7.28 20.67
CA TYR A 227 0.50 -6.88 19.49
C TYR A 227 1.12 -5.50 19.74
N GLN A 228 2.46 -5.45 19.75
CA GLN A 228 3.22 -4.21 19.79
C GLN A 228 3.77 -3.93 18.39
N PRO A 229 3.33 -2.85 17.72
CA PRO A 229 3.88 -2.49 16.42
C PRO A 229 5.37 -2.16 16.56
N ARG A 230 6.21 -2.74 15.70
CA ARG A 230 7.64 -2.40 15.66
C ARG A 230 7.80 -0.93 15.25
N LYS A 231 8.61 -0.18 16.00
CA LYS A 231 9.07 1.15 15.58
C LYS A 231 9.87 0.97 14.30
N ILE A 232 9.52 1.75 13.28
CA ILE A 232 10.23 1.75 12.01
C ILE A 232 11.33 2.80 12.13
N ASP A 233 12.56 2.38 11.88
CA ASP A 233 13.72 3.28 11.82
C ASP A 233 13.93 3.69 10.35
N LEU A 234 13.84 4.99 10.10
CA LEU A 234 14.14 5.63 8.81
C LEU A 234 15.30 6.62 8.90
N SER A 235 16.11 6.59 9.97
CA SER A 235 17.28 7.48 10.12
C SER A 235 18.32 7.33 9.00
N TRP A 236 18.26 6.23 8.26
CA TRP A 236 19.12 5.94 7.11
C TRP A 236 18.56 6.44 5.78
N VAL A 237 17.32 6.94 5.73
CA VAL A 237 16.75 7.56 4.52
C VAL A 237 17.30 8.97 4.39
N PRO A 238 17.75 9.40 3.19
CA PRO A 238 18.22 10.77 2.97
C PRO A 238 17.17 11.82 3.35
N GLU A 239 17.59 12.94 3.93
CA GLU A 239 16.70 14.08 4.21
C GLU A 239 16.11 14.71 2.94
N ASN A 240 16.80 14.55 1.80
CA ASN A 240 16.34 15.01 0.49
C ASN A 240 16.47 13.89 -0.55
N TYR A 241 15.50 13.80 -1.46
CA TYR A 241 15.51 12.90 -2.61
C TYR A 241 15.10 13.69 -3.85
N ALA A 242 15.90 13.61 -4.92
CA ALA A 242 15.73 14.39 -6.15
C ALA A 242 15.59 15.92 -5.91
N GLY A 243 16.25 16.45 -4.88
CA GLY A 243 16.20 17.87 -4.51
C GLY A 243 14.99 18.29 -3.65
N PHE A 244 14.12 17.35 -3.26
CA PHE A 244 12.93 17.62 -2.44
C PHE A 244 13.05 16.99 -1.05
N PRO A 245 12.45 17.62 -0.02
CA PRO A 245 12.48 17.10 1.34
C PRO A 245 11.76 15.75 1.44
N THR A 246 12.32 14.85 2.24
CA THR A 246 11.69 13.56 2.53
C THR A 246 10.83 13.63 3.78
N HIS A 247 9.68 12.97 3.74
CA HIS A 247 8.74 12.85 4.84
C HIS A 247 8.55 11.38 5.24
N HIS A 248 8.52 11.09 6.54
CA HIS A 248 8.40 9.73 7.05
C HIS A 248 6.97 9.18 6.83
N GLY A 249 6.76 8.45 5.74
CA GLY A 249 5.45 7.91 5.39
C GLY A 249 4.98 6.75 6.27
N ASP A 250 5.85 6.04 6.98
CA ASP A 250 5.46 4.78 7.63
C ASP A 250 4.65 4.91 8.95
N ASN A 251 4.43 6.14 9.42
CA ASN A 251 3.73 6.43 10.67
C ASN A 251 2.21 6.20 10.57
N SER A 252 1.60 6.63 9.48
CA SER A 252 0.19 6.39 9.15
C SER A 252 0.06 6.13 7.64
N ASP A 253 -1.13 5.75 7.17
CA ASP A 253 -1.43 5.71 5.72
C ASP A 253 -2.16 6.97 5.25
N LEU A 254 -2.34 7.97 6.13
CA LEU A 254 -3.18 9.16 5.93
C LEU A 254 -2.43 10.22 5.11
N ARG A 255 -2.19 9.95 3.83
CA ARG A 255 -1.33 10.78 2.96
C ARG A 255 -1.79 12.22 2.78
N PHE A 256 -3.10 12.47 2.90
CA PHE A 256 -3.68 13.80 2.83
C PHE A 256 -3.25 14.71 4.01
N MET A 257 -2.67 14.13 5.08
CA MET A 257 -2.10 14.87 6.21
C MET A 257 -0.60 15.16 6.05
N ASP A 258 0.06 14.56 5.06
CA ASP A 258 1.48 14.80 4.84
C ASP A 258 1.68 16.24 4.30
N PRO A 259 2.82 16.90 4.58
CA PRO A 259 3.14 18.19 3.96
C PRO A 259 3.08 18.10 2.43
N LYS A 260 2.74 19.19 1.74
CA LYS A 260 2.68 19.21 0.27
C LYS A 260 4.06 19.37 -0.35
N GLY A 261 4.25 18.81 -1.55
CA GLY A 261 5.49 18.93 -2.32
C GLY A 261 6.66 18.12 -1.75
N VAL A 262 6.36 17.02 -1.04
CA VAL A 262 7.39 16.19 -0.39
C VAL A 262 7.50 14.80 -0.99
N VAL A 263 8.67 14.19 -0.79
CA VAL A 263 8.89 12.77 -1.06
C VAL A 263 8.48 11.96 0.17
N VAL A 264 7.39 11.21 0.07
CA VAL A 264 6.91 10.33 1.13
C VAL A 264 7.74 9.03 1.13
N ALA A 265 8.66 8.91 2.08
CA ALA A 265 9.53 7.74 2.23
C ALA A 265 8.81 6.56 2.88
N LEU A 266 8.84 5.40 2.21
CA LEU A 266 8.23 4.15 2.67
C LEU A 266 9.28 3.04 2.74
N VAL A 267 9.26 2.22 3.79
CA VAL A 267 10.16 1.06 3.93
C VAL A 267 9.72 -0.10 3.04
N ALA A 268 10.68 -0.70 2.35
CA ALA A 268 10.53 -1.95 1.62
C ALA A 268 10.01 -3.09 2.53
N LYS A 269 8.87 -3.66 2.15
CA LYS A 269 8.18 -4.74 2.89
C LYS A 269 7.88 -5.91 1.97
N GLY A 270 7.73 -7.10 2.57
CA GLY A 270 7.39 -8.31 1.83
C GLY A 270 8.39 -8.60 0.70
N ALA A 271 7.86 -8.81 -0.51
CA ALA A 271 8.64 -9.08 -1.71
C ALA A 271 9.56 -7.92 -2.12
N ALA A 272 9.19 -6.67 -1.82
CA ALA A 272 10.00 -5.49 -2.16
C ALA A 272 11.40 -5.51 -1.51
N LYS A 273 11.59 -6.27 -0.42
CA LYS A 273 12.92 -6.42 0.21
C LYS A 273 13.94 -7.12 -0.68
N TYR A 274 13.48 -7.85 -1.69
CA TYR A 274 14.27 -8.64 -2.62
C TYR A 274 14.27 -8.00 -4.03
N ASP A 275 13.80 -6.75 -4.13
CA ASP A 275 13.67 -6.08 -5.41
C ASP A 275 15.04 -5.84 -6.06
N THR A 276 15.15 -6.22 -7.33
CA THR A 276 16.34 -5.96 -8.16
C THR A 276 15.98 -5.19 -9.43
N SER A 277 14.71 -4.79 -9.60
CA SER A 277 14.28 -4.04 -10.79
C SER A 277 14.57 -2.55 -10.67
N GLY A 278 14.96 -2.07 -9.49
CA GLY A 278 15.09 -0.64 -9.19
C GLY A 278 13.77 0.01 -8.80
N PHE A 279 12.74 -0.77 -8.43
CA PHE A 279 11.50 -0.24 -7.85
C PHE A 279 11.78 0.31 -6.45
N VAL A 280 12.60 -0.41 -5.69
CA VAL A 280 13.12 0.03 -4.39
C VAL A 280 14.43 0.80 -4.57
N VAL A 281 14.49 1.98 -3.96
CA VAL A 281 15.72 2.77 -3.86
C VAL A 281 16.51 2.27 -2.65
N PHE A 282 17.62 1.58 -2.92
CA PHE A 282 18.51 1.10 -1.85
C PHE A 282 19.52 2.16 -1.47
N VAL A 283 19.49 2.56 -0.19
CA VAL A 283 20.44 3.53 0.36
C VAL A 283 21.66 2.77 0.82
N LYS A 284 22.77 2.87 0.07
CA LYS A 284 24.08 2.43 0.56
C LYS A 284 24.50 3.35 1.71
N THR A 285 24.96 2.77 2.82
CA THR A 285 25.48 3.59 3.90
C THR A 285 26.76 4.32 3.44
N ILE A 286 26.91 5.59 3.81
CA ILE A 286 28.06 6.45 3.44
C ILE A 286 29.39 5.79 3.88
N SER A 287 29.40 4.98 4.94
CA SER A 287 30.55 4.19 5.38
C SER A 287 31.04 3.20 4.33
N GLU A 288 30.14 2.54 3.60
CA GLU A 288 30.49 1.54 2.59
C GLU A 288 31.04 2.21 1.33
N VAL A 289 30.44 3.33 0.91
CA VAL A 289 30.93 4.11 -0.24
C VAL A 289 32.33 4.68 0.03
N LYS A 290 32.58 5.22 1.23
CA LYS A 290 33.91 5.69 1.63
C LYS A 290 34.94 4.56 1.65
N LYS A 291 34.55 3.37 2.11
CA LYS A 291 35.41 2.19 2.09
C LYS A 291 35.71 1.74 0.66
N THR A 292 34.70 1.65 -0.22
CA THR A 292 34.88 1.28 -1.63
C THR A 292 35.76 2.29 -2.38
N ILE A 293 35.57 3.59 -2.16
CA ILE A 293 36.43 4.62 -2.76
C ILE A 293 37.86 4.52 -2.20
N SER A 294 38.02 4.33 -0.89
CA SER A 294 39.34 4.15 -0.28
C SER A 294 40.05 2.88 -0.75
N ASP A 295 39.33 1.79 -0.97
CA ASP A 295 39.91 0.53 -1.44
C ASP A 295 40.27 0.63 -2.93
N PHE A 296 39.42 1.26 -3.76
CA PHE A 296 39.70 1.55 -5.16
C PHE A 296 40.90 2.50 -5.34
N MET A 297 41.02 3.53 -4.50
CA MET A 297 42.17 4.45 -4.50
C MET A 297 43.47 3.78 -4.07
N LYS A 298 43.42 2.70 -3.29
CA LYS A 298 44.60 1.91 -2.89
C LYS A 298 45.06 0.93 -3.96
N GLU A 299 44.17 0.52 -4.87
CA GLU A 299 44.52 -0.32 -6.02
C GLU A 299 45.10 0.48 -7.19
N LEU A 300 44.98 1.81 -7.16
CA LEU A 300 45.51 2.74 -8.17
C LEU A 300 46.90 3.32 -7.83
N VAL A 301 47.49 2.93 -6.70
CA VAL A 301 48.84 3.33 -6.23
C VAL A 301 49.70 2.08 -6.11
#